data_AF-A0A3C1L4H7-F1
#
_entry.id   AF-A0A3C1L4H7-F1
#
_cell.length_a   1.000
_cell.length_b   1.000
_cell.length_c   1.000
_cell.angle_alpha   90.00
_cell.angle_beta   90.00
_cell.angle_gamma   90.00
#
_symmetry.space_group_name_H-M   'P 1'
#
loop_
_entity.id
_entity.type
_entity.pdbx_description
1 polymer ?
#
loop_
_entity_poly.entity_id
_entity_poly.type
_entity_poly.pdbx_seq_one_letter_code
_entity_poly.pdbx_strand_id
1 'polypeptide(L)' 'MCIRDGTEPGHAARMVLYNADGTRPEMSGNGIRCFAQAVAMRRGDHLDQLILTDAGQRLVTLAPTSDPTVV' A
#
# COMPACT_ATOMS: atom_id res chain seq x y z
N MET A 1 7.24 -7.21 4.31
CA MET A 1 6.01 -6.45 3.98
C MET A 1 4.93 -7.44 3.57
N CYS A 2 3.72 -7.33 4.13
CA CYS A 2 2.61 -8.27 3.86
C CYS A 2 1.30 -7.52 3.58
N ILE A 3 0.50 -8.04 2.64
CA ILE A 3 -0.82 -7.53 2.31
C ILE A 3 -1.84 -8.34 3.09
N ARG A 4 -2.59 -7.66 3.97
CA ARG A 4 -3.78 -8.21 4.64
C ARG A 4 -4.99 -7.43 4.17
N ASP A 5 -5.93 -8.12 3.55
CA ASP A 5 -7.18 -7.53 3.07
C ASP A 5 -8.01 -7.03 4.26
N GLY A 6 -8.41 -5.76 4.21
CA GLY A 6 -9.55 -5.16 4.91
C GLY A 6 -9.87 -5.59 6.35
N THR A 7 -8.89 -5.86 7.22
CA THR A 7 -9.18 -6.23 8.62
C THR A 7 -9.85 -5.11 9.43
N GLU A 8 -9.85 -3.87 8.92
CA GLU A 8 -10.55 -2.73 9.52
C GLU A 8 -11.59 -2.16 8.53
N PRO A 9 -12.84 -1.93 8.95
CA PRO A 9 -13.87 -1.34 8.11
C PRO A 9 -13.37 -0.03 7.46
N GLY A 10 -13.68 0.17 6.18
CA GLY A 10 -13.31 1.36 5.42
C GLY A 10 -11.88 1.39 4.89
N HIS A 11 -11.03 0.40 5.21
CA HIS A 11 -9.66 0.33 4.69
C HIS A 11 -9.52 -0.71 3.57
N ALA A 12 -8.77 -0.36 2.54
CA ALA A 12 -8.47 -1.28 1.45
C ALA A 12 -7.53 -2.41 1.90
N ALA A 13 -6.57 -2.09 2.76
CA ALA A 13 -5.59 -3.03 3.32
C ALA A 13 -4.87 -2.44 4.54
N ARG A 14 -4.21 -3.30 5.32
CA ARG A 14 -3.24 -2.89 6.35
C ARG A 14 -1.81 -3.24 5.92
N MET A 15 -0.91 -2.27 6.01
CA MET A 15 0.52 -2.43 5.75
C MET A 15 1.29 -2.64 7.06
N VAL A 16 2.14 -3.66 7.09
CA VAL A 16 3.16 -3.86 8.13
C VAL A 16 4.54 -3.97 7.47
N LEU A 17 5.47 -3.10 7.88
CA LEU A 17 6.80 -3.01 7.31
C LEU A 17 7.82 -3.68 8.23
N TYR A 18 8.75 -4.42 7.61
CA TYR A 18 9.92 -4.99 8.26
C TYR A 18 11.12 -4.63 7.39
N ASN A 19 12.12 -3.99 7.99
CA ASN A 19 13.41 -3.77 7.35
C ASN A 19 14.22 -5.07 7.34
N ALA A 20 15.25 -5.13 6.51
CA ALA A 20 16.15 -6.28 6.41
C ALA A 20 16.89 -6.57 7.73
N ASP A 21 17.11 -5.53 8.55
CA ASP A 21 17.70 -5.63 9.89
C ASP A 21 16.70 -6.11 10.96
N GLY A 22 15.46 -6.44 10.57
CA GLY A 22 14.40 -6.89 11.46
C GLY A 22 13.67 -5.78 12.20
N THR A 23 14.07 -4.51 12.04
CA THR A 23 13.35 -3.39 12.66
C THR A 23 11.97 -3.21 12.04
N ARG A 24 11.04 -2.67 12.83
CA ARG A 24 9.65 -2.43 12.45
C ARG A 24 9.39 -0.93 12.35
N PRO A 25 9.75 -0.28 11.23
CA PRO A 25 9.45 1.14 11.01
C PRO A 25 7.94 1.34 10.85
N GLU A 26 7.46 2.50 11.28
CA GLU A 26 6.02 2.80 11.25
C GLU A 26 5.50 3.11 9.82
N MET A 27 6.35 3.69 8.97
CA MET A 27 6.05 3.95 7.56
C MET A 27 7.28 3.92 6.66
N SER A 28 7.04 3.78 5.35
CA SER A 28 8.00 4.09 4.29
C SER A 28 7.25 4.63 3.09
N GLY A 29 7.61 5.83 2.62
CA GLY A 29 6.98 6.43 1.45
C GLY A 29 7.14 5.59 0.19
N ASN A 30 8.32 4.98 0.00
CA ASN A 30 8.54 4.06 -1.12
C ASN A 30 7.76 2.77 -0.91
N GLY A 31 7.77 2.23 0.32
CA GLY A 31 7.06 1.00 0.67
C GLY A 31 5.54 1.08 0.46
N ILE A 32 4.90 2.19 0.82
CA ILE A 32 3.44 2.32 0.66
C ILE A 32 3.02 2.45 -0.82
N ARG A 33 3.85 3.05 -1.69
CA ARG A 33 3.55 3.15 -3.12
C ARG A 33 3.56 1.78 -3.79
N CYS A 34 4.60 0.97 -3.56
CA CYS A 34 4.62 -0.39 -4.09
C CYS A 34 3.56 -1.29 -3.43
N PHE A 35 3.20 -1.04 -2.17
CA PHE A 35 2.08 -1.72 -1.52
C PHE A 35 0.76 -1.48 -2.24
N ALA A 36 0.45 -0.21 -2.49
CA ALA A 36 -0.82 0.19 -3.09
C ALA A 36 -0.94 -0.35 -4.52
N GLN A 37 0.16 -0.37 -5.28
CA GLN A 37 0.24 -1.00 -6.59
C GLN A 37 -0.07 -2.50 -6.49
N ALA A 38 0.54 -3.22 -5.54
CA ALA A 38 0.28 -4.65 -5.36
C ALA A 38 -1.16 -4.94 -4.89
N VAL A 39 -1.77 -4.05 -4.10
CA VAL A 39 -3.19 -4.12 -3.72
C VAL A 39 -4.08 -3.87 -4.94
N ALA A 40 -3.77 -2.88 -5.78
CA ALA A 40 -4.48 -2.59 -7.02
C ALA A 40 -4.44 -3.77 -7.99
N MET A 41 -3.27 -4.40 -8.18
CA MET A 41 -3.12 -5.61 -8.99
C MET A 41 -3.98 -6.77 -8.49
N ARG A 42 -4.12 -6.93 -7.17
CA ARG A 42 -4.96 -7.99 -6.57
C ARG A 42 -6.45 -7.70 -6.71
N ARG A 43 -6.86 -6.44 -6.64
CA ARG A 43 -8.26 -6.01 -6.78
C ARG A 43 -8.72 -5.93 -8.23
N GLY A 44 -7.78 -5.64 -9.15
CA GLY A 44 -8.07 -5.41 -10.56
C GLY A 44 -8.56 -4.00 -10.86
N ASP A 45 -8.35 -3.04 -9.97
CA ASP A 45 -8.75 -1.63 -10.13
C ASP A 45 -7.69 -0.66 -9.57
N HIS A 46 -7.78 0.61 -9.97
CA HIS A 46 -6.90 1.70 -9.53
C HIS A 46 -7.66 2.72 -8.66
N LEU A 47 -8.69 2.29 -7.93
CA LEU A 47 -9.44 3.18 -7.05
C LEU A 47 -8.55 3.69 -5.91
N ASP A 48 -8.90 4.85 -5.35
CA ASP A 48 -8.26 5.38 -4.16
C ASP A 48 -8.29 4.36 -3.02
N GLN A 49 -7.14 4.20 -2.36
CA GLN A 49 -6.95 3.21 -1.31
C GLN A 49 -6.68 3.89 0.03
N LEU A 50 -7.55 3.66 1.00
CA LEU A 50 -7.27 3.98 2.40
C LEU A 50 -6.46 2.83 3.03
N ILE A 51 -5.17 3.05 3.27
CA ILE A 51 -4.25 2.06 3.81
C ILE A 51 -3.94 2.36 5.26
N LEU A 52 -4.13 1.38 6.13
CA LEU A 52 -3.75 1.50 7.53
C LEU A 52 -2.28 1.15 7.73
N THR A 53 -1.52 2.08 8.30
CA THR A 53 -0.11 1.88 8.69
C THR A 53 0.03 1.97 10.20
N ASP A 54 1.21 1.64 10.73
CA ASP A 54 1.51 1.85 12.16
C ASP A 54 1.61 3.36 12.49
N ALA A 55 1.88 4.22 11.50
CA ALA A 55 1.80 5.68 11.61
C ALA A 55 0.40 6.27 11.29
N GLY A 56 -0.65 5.45 11.33
CA GLY A 56 -2.04 5.83 11.04
C GLY A 56 -2.49 5.59 9.59
N GLN A 57 -3.69 6.04 9.27
CA GLN A 57 -4.30 5.87 7.94
C GLN A 57 -3.68 6.80 6.89
N ARG A 58 -3.53 6.30 5.66
CA ARG A 58 -3.01 7.05 4.51
C ARG A 58 -3.90 6.81 3.30
N LEU A 59 -4.39 7.89 2.71
CA LEU A 59 -5.06 7.85 1.41
C LEU A 59 -4.00 7.80 0.32
N VAL A 60 -4.07 6.80 -0.54
CA VAL A 60 -3.21 6.65 -1.72
C VAL A 60 -4.07 6.71 -2.96
N THR A 61 -3.83 7.74 -3.78
CA THR A 61 -4.46 7.88 -5.09
C THR A 61 -3.60 7.20 -6.14
N LEU A 62 -4.22 6.37 -6.96
CA LEU A 62 -3.57 5.69 -8.07
C LEU A 62 -4.07 6.27 -9.39
N ALA A 63 -3.17 6.42 -10.34
CA ALA A 63 -3.50 6.81 -11.70
C ALA A 63 -2.77 5.85 -12.66
N PRO A 64 -3.45 5.39 -13.73
CA PRO A 64 -2.76 4.69 -14.80
C PRO A 64 -1.73 5.61 -15.45
N THR A 65 -0.62 5.04 -15.86
CA THR A 65 0.44 5.74 -16.59
C THR A 65 0.40 5.34 -18.07
N SER A 66 0.58 6.31 -18.96
CA SER A 66 0.76 6.07 -20.40
C SER A 66 2.23 5.83 -20.76
N ASP A 67 3.15 6.03 -19.82
CA ASP A 67 4.58 5.78 -20.01
C ASP A 67 4.85 4.27 -19.84
N PRO A 68 5.23 3.55 -20.91
CA PRO A 68 5.47 2.12 -20.85
C PRO A 68 6.69 1.74 -20.00
N THR A 69 7.51 2.70 -19.57
CA THR A 69 8.68 2.48 -18.72
C THR A 69 8.35 2.50 -17.23
N VAL A 70 7.15 2.98 -16.86
CA VAL A 70 6.67 3.02 -15.47
C VAL A 70 5.88 1.74 -15.18
N VAL A 71 6.34 0.99 -14.18
CA VAL A 71 5.80 -0.32 -13.75
C VAL A 71 5.04 -0.19 -12.43
#